data_AF-A0A8D8WXL5-F1
#
_entry.id   AF-A0A8D8WXL5-F1
#
_cell.length_a   1.000
_cell.length_b   1.000
_cell.length_c   1.000
_cell.angle_alpha   90.00
_cell.angle_beta   90.00
_cell.angle_gamma   90.00
#
_symmetry.space_group_name_H-M   'P 1'
#
loop_
_entity.id
_entity.type
_entity.pdbx_description
1 polymer ?
#
loop_
_entity_poly.entity_id
_entity_poly.type
_entity_poly.pdbx_seq_one_letter_code
_entity_poly.pdbx_strand_id
1 'polypeptide(L)'
;CAMRKTLDHCQANSGGAIQPDLINKKLKSIAPELDLNRQEDTHEFLMYLTQGMQESYLKSNTLDFYSEETSPIYQLFGFDLWTEVACCSCLHVSTTNVHTTELSLEMRQFDSVHKILEHFFSKESFQGYKCENCEQTVDASKRYLVHKPPNVLRLHLKRFAFDG
;
A
#
# COMPACT_ATOMS: atom_id res chain seq x y z
N CYS A 1 11.06 18.68 -10.32
CA CYS A 1 11.77 17.46 -9.82
C CYS A 1 12.09 16.54 -11.00
N ALA A 2 12.89 15.48 -10.79
CA ALA A 2 13.30 14.53 -11.85
C ALA A 2 12.10 13.82 -12.52
N MET A 3 11.08 13.47 -11.74
CA MET A 3 9.84 12.86 -12.24
C MET A 3 9.13 13.75 -13.27
N ARG A 4 8.89 15.02 -12.96
CA ARG A 4 8.24 15.96 -13.89
C ARG A 4 9.02 16.09 -15.20
N LYS A 5 10.34 16.29 -15.14
CA LYS A 5 11.17 16.40 -16.36
C LYS A 5 11.14 15.12 -17.20
N THR A 6 11.10 13.96 -16.55
CA THR A 6 10.97 12.67 -17.24
C THR A 6 9.61 12.55 -17.91
N LEU A 7 8.53 12.95 -17.24
CA LEU A 7 7.18 12.98 -17.82
C LEU A 7 7.09 13.93 -19.03
N ASP A 8 7.61 15.15 -18.89
CA ASP A 8 7.62 16.14 -19.99
C ASP A 8 8.39 15.58 -21.19
N HIS A 9 9.51 14.89 -20.96
CA HIS A 9 10.31 14.24 -22.00
C HIS A 9 9.56 13.05 -22.66
N CYS A 10 8.86 12.22 -21.89
CA CYS A 10 8.00 11.15 -22.42
C CYS A 10 6.92 11.71 -23.34
N GLN A 11 6.23 12.77 -22.89
CA GLN A 11 5.12 13.38 -23.62
C GLN A 11 5.59 14.06 -24.92
N ALA A 12 6.74 14.73 -24.88
CA ALA A 12 7.33 15.35 -26.06
C ALA A 12 7.82 14.34 -27.11
N ASN A 13 8.15 13.11 -26.70
CA ASN A 13 8.62 12.03 -27.57
C ASN A 13 7.57 10.90 -27.70
N SER A 14 6.29 11.25 -27.67
CA SER A 14 5.19 10.28 -27.76
C SER A 14 5.34 9.38 -29.00
N GLY A 15 5.30 8.07 -28.81
CA GLY A 15 5.44 7.08 -29.89
C GLY A 15 6.86 6.54 -30.08
N GLY A 16 7.86 7.08 -29.37
CA GLY A 16 9.23 6.56 -29.34
C GLY A 16 9.62 5.97 -27.97
N ALA A 17 10.71 5.20 -27.95
CA ALA A 17 11.36 4.79 -26.71
C ALA A 17 12.22 5.93 -26.17
N ILE A 18 12.22 6.11 -24.84
CA ILE A 18 13.10 7.07 -24.17
C ILE A 18 13.93 6.38 -23.10
N GLN A 19 15.10 6.95 -22.78
CA GLN A 19 15.91 6.50 -21.65
C GLN A 19 15.65 7.43 -20.44
N PRO A 20 15.22 6.89 -19.27
CA PRO A 20 14.86 7.71 -18.11
C PRO A 20 16.10 8.13 -17.28
N ASP A 21 17.07 8.79 -17.91
CA ASP A 21 18.38 9.11 -17.29
C ASP A 21 18.28 9.91 -15.98
N LEU A 22 17.29 10.78 -15.86
CA LEU A 22 17.08 11.58 -14.66
C LEU A 22 16.63 10.74 -13.46
N ILE A 23 15.84 9.69 -13.71
CA ILE A 23 15.43 8.73 -12.68
C ILE A 23 16.59 7.81 -12.36
N ASN A 24 17.29 7.30 -13.37
CA ASN A 24 18.46 6.43 -13.18
C ASN A 24 19.53 7.08 -12.31
N LYS A 25 19.85 8.36 -12.56
CA LYS A 25 20.79 9.15 -11.74
C LYS A 25 20.32 9.39 -10.31
N LYS A 26 19.02 9.27 -10.05
CA LYS A 26 18.39 9.46 -8.75
C LYS A 26 17.92 8.15 -8.12
N LEU A 27 18.18 6.99 -8.74
CA LEU A 27 17.70 5.70 -8.25
C LEU A 27 18.11 5.46 -6.80
N LYS A 28 19.39 5.70 -6.48
CA LYS A 28 19.90 5.54 -5.11
C LYS A 28 19.31 6.50 -4.07
N SER A 29 18.74 7.63 -4.51
CA SER A 29 17.99 8.53 -3.62
C SER A 29 16.52 8.15 -3.48
N ILE A 30 15.99 7.35 -4.40
CA ILE A 30 14.64 6.81 -4.34
C ILE A 30 14.67 5.54 -3.49
N ALA A 31 15.49 4.57 -3.87
CA ALA A 31 15.65 3.29 -3.23
C ALA A 31 17.15 2.93 -3.18
N PRO A 32 17.81 3.04 -2.00
CA PRO A 32 19.25 2.83 -1.87
C PRO A 32 19.71 1.42 -2.27
N GLU A 33 18.88 0.42 -2.00
CA GLU A 33 19.16 -1.01 -2.24
C GLU A 33 19.12 -1.38 -3.74
N LEU A 34 18.28 -0.71 -4.55
CA LEU A 34 18.04 -1.10 -5.94
C LEU A 34 19.22 -0.83 -6.87
N ASP A 35 19.52 -1.77 -7.78
CA ASP A 35 20.56 -1.65 -8.80
C ASP A 35 19.95 -1.62 -10.22
N LEU A 36 20.43 -0.69 -11.06
CA LEU A 36 20.01 -0.58 -12.46
C LEU A 36 20.32 -1.83 -13.29
N ASN A 37 21.31 -2.62 -12.88
CA ASN A 37 21.77 -3.78 -13.63
C ASN A 37 21.19 -5.10 -13.10
N ARG A 38 20.22 -5.04 -12.19
CA ARG A 38 19.57 -6.21 -11.60
C ARG A 38 18.07 -6.19 -11.86
N GLN A 39 17.46 -7.36 -11.86
CA GLN A 39 16.01 -7.45 -11.73
C GLN A 39 15.62 -7.15 -10.29
N GLU A 40 14.61 -6.31 -10.13
CA GLU A 40 14.14 -5.79 -8.85
C GLU A 40 12.61 -5.88 -8.78
N ASP A 41 12.05 -5.84 -7.58
CA ASP A 41 10.61 -5.78 -7.38
C ASP A 41 10.06 -4.39 -7.75
N THR A 42 9.13 -4.34 -8.71
CA THR A 42 8.48 -3.10 -9.12
C THR A 42 7.59 -2.51 -8.03
N HIS A 43 7.00 -3.36 -7.18
CA HIS A 43 6.19 -2.91 -6.05
C HIS A 43 7.03 -2.13 -5.05
N GLU A 44 8.19 -2.65 -4.69
CA GLU A 44 9.15 -2.00 -3.81
C GLU A 44 9.62 -0.66 -4.39
N PHE A 45 10.01 -0.63 -5.67
CA PHE A 45 10.39 0.60 -6.35
C PHE A 45 9.26 1.65 -6.33
N LEU A 46 8.03 1.24 -6.62
CA LEU A 46 6.87 2.13 -6.61
C LEU A 46 6.64 2.73 -5.22
N MET A 47 6.81 1.93 -4.17
CA MET A 47 6.61 2.41 -2.80
C MET A 47 7.64 3.46 -2.41
N TYR A 48 8.92 3.17 -2.63
CA TYR A 48 10.00 4.14 -2.43
C TYR A 48 9.83 5.41 -3.25
N LEU A 49 9.42 5.29 -4.52
CA LEU A 49 9.18 6.43 -5.38
C LEU A 49 8.06 7.32 -4.86
N THR A 50 6.92 6.73 -4.47
CA THR A 50 5.80 7.52 -3.94
C THR A 50 6.10 8.15 -2.60
N GLN A 51 6.84 7.47 -1.72
CA GLN A 51 7.33 8.04 -0.46
C GLN A 51 8.30 9.22 -0.72
N GLY A 52 9.27 9.07 -1.62
CA GLY A 52 10.17 10.17 -1.95
C GLY A 52 9.46 11.38 -2.57
N MET A 53 8.39 11.14 -3.36
CA MET A 53 7.54 12.21 -3.87
C MET A 53 6.73 12.91 -2.77
N GLN A 54 6.23 12.13 -1.79
CA GLN A 54 5.51 12.62 -0.62
C GLN A 54 6.39 13.57 0.22
N GLU A 55 7.56 13.09 0.62
CA GLU A 55 8.52 13.84 1.43
C GLU A 55 9.00 15.10 0.70
N SER A 56 9.29 14.99 -0.61
CA SER A 56 9.70 16.13 -1.41
C SER A 56 8.62 17.20 -1.57
N TYR A 57 7.34 16.83 -1.51
CA TYR A 57 6.22 17.77 -1.61
C TYR A 57 6.01 18.52 -0.28
N LEU A 58 5.98 17.76 0.82
CA LEU A 58 5.67 18.28 2.15
C LEU A 58 6.83 19.07 2.78
N LYS A 59 8.07 18.81 2.36
CA LYS A 59 9.30 19.48 2.86
C LYS A 59 9.48 19.40 4.38
N SER A 60 8.83 18.46 5.05
CA SER A 60 8.91 18.23 6.49
C SER A 60 8.60 16.76 6.78
N ASN A 61 9.36 16.17 7.71
CA ASN A 61 9.23 14.77 8.10
C ASN A 61 8.54 14.60 9.48
N THR A 62 7.99 15.68 10.03
CA THR A 62 7.38 15.71 11.37
C THR A 62 5.96 16.27 11.33
N LEU A 63 5.25 16.05 10.23
CA LEU A 63 3.90 16.56 10.07
C LEU A 63 2.91 15.65 10.79
N ASP A 64 1.82 16.24 11.25
CA ASP A 64 0.67 15.45 11.69
C ASP A 64 0.00 14.80 10.47
N PHE A 65 -0.80 13.76 10.76
CA PHE A 65 -1.51 12.99 9.74
C PHE A 65 -2.31 13.85 8.74
N TYR A 66 -3.05 14.85 9.23
CA TYR A 66 -3.89 15.69 8.36
C TYR A 66 -3.06 16.55 7.42
N SER A 67 -1.91 17.02 7.90
CA SER A 67 -0.95 17.74 7.08
C SER A 67 -0.37 16.84 5.97
N GLU A 68 -0.06 15.57 6.26
CA GLU A 68 0.40 14.63 5.24
C GLU A 68 -0.68 14.33 4.18
N GLU A 69 -1.95 14.23 4.59
CA GLU A 69 -3.10 14.00 3.69
C GLU A 69 -3.31 15.12 2.66
N THR A 70 -2.71 16.30 2.84
CA THR A 70 -2.79 17.40 1.86
C THR A 70 -1.94 17.18 0.61
N SER A 71 -1.05 16.20 0.63
CA SER A 71 -0.20 15.85 -0.51
C SER A 71 -0.98 15.29 -1.70
N PRO A 72 -0.52 15.50 -2.95
CA PRO A 72 -1.14 14.87 -4.11
C PRO A 72 -1.14 13.34 -4.06
N ILE A 73 -0.13 12.72 -3.43
CA ILE A 73 -0.06 11.26 -3.33
C ILE A 73 -1.19 10.72 -2.45
N TYR A 74 -1.39 11.27 -1.25
CA TYR A 74 -2.49 10.84 -0.38
C TYR A 74 -3.86 11.30 -0.88
N GLN A 75 -3.97 12.45 -1.54
CA GLN A 75 -5.25 12.84 -2.17
C GLN A 75 -5.66 11.94 -3.32
N LEU A 76 -4.72 11.36 -4.07
CA LEU A 76 -5.01 10.45 -5.18
C LEU A 76 -5.20 9.02 -4.70
N PHE A 77 -4.23 8.51 -3.93
CA PHE A 77 -4.12 7.10 -3.61
C PHE A 77 -4.46 6.77 -2.16
N GLY A 78 -4.47 7.75 -1.26
CA GLY A 78 -4.70 7.54 0.18
C GLY A 78 -6.16 7.21 0.48
N PHE A 79 -6.36 6.26 1.40
CA PHE A 79 -7.67 5.80 1.84
C PHE A 79 -7.61 5.15 3.21
N ASP A 80 -8.76 5.07 3.88
CA ASP A 80 -8.85 4.55 5.25
C ASP A 80 -9.54 3.20 5.26
N LEU A 81 -8.89 2.23 5.91
CA LEU A 81 -9.43 0.92 6.22
C LEU A 81 -9.72 0.82 7.71
N TRP A 82 -10.89 0.32 8.06
CA TRP A 82 -11.14 -0.20 9.39
C TRP A 82 -10.83 -1.68 9.43
N THR A 83 -10.01 -2.07 10.41
CA THR A 83 -9.80 -3.46 10.79
C THR A 83 -10.62 -3.71 12.05
N GLU A 84 -11.60 -4.60 11.96
CA GLU A 84 -12.38 -5.02 13.11
C GLU A 84 -11.95 -6.41 13.55
N VAL A 85 -11.64 -6.56 14.84
CA VAL A 85 -11.35 -7.84 15.49
C VAL A 85 -12.42 -8.11 16.53
N ALA A 86 -13.23 -9.14 16.31
CA ALA A 86 -14.29 -9.55 17.21
C ALA A 86 -13.90 -10.83 17.97
N CYS A 87 -13.90 -10.75 19.29
CA CYS A 87 -13.67 -11.87 20.21
C CYS A 87 -14.82 -12.90 20.11
N CYS A 88 -14.51 -14.17 19.87
CA CYS A 88 -15.55 -15.21 19.78
C CYS A 88 -16.11 -15.67 21.13
N SER A 89 -15.47 -15.29 22.25
CA SER A 89 -15.92 -15.65 23.60
C SER A 89 -16.85 -14.58 24.20
N CYS A 90 -16.41 -13.32 24.26
CA CYS A 90 -17.15 -12.24 24.90
C CYS A 90 -17.81 -11.25 23.93
N LEU A 91 -17.66 -11.47 22.61
CA LEU A 91 -18.23 -10.63 21.54
C LEU A 91 -17.73 -9.17 21.50
N HIS A 92 -16.72 -8.82 22.32
CA HIS A 92 -16.06 -7.52 22.24
C HIS A 92 -15.45 -7.30 20.86
N VAL A 93 -15.66 -6.12 20.29
CA VAL A 93 -15.13 -5.71 18.98
C VAL A 93 -14.13 -4.60 19.19
N SER A 94 -12.89 -4.84 18.76
CA SER A 94 -11.85 -3.82 18.69
C SER A 94 -11.73 -3.34 17.25
N THR A 95 -11.75 -2.03 17.04
CA THR A 95 -11.68 -1.40 15.72
C THR A 95 -10.45 -0.53 15.63
N THR A 96 -9.62 -0.75 14.61
CA THR A 96 -8.44 0.07 14.32
C THR A 96 -8.58 0.70 12.93
N ASN A 97 -8.34 2.01 12.83
CA ASN A 97 -8.24 2.70 11.55
C ASN A 97 -6.80 2.63 11.03
N VAL A 98 -6.63 2.24 9.78
CA VAL A 98 -5.35 2.21 9.07
C VAL A 98 -5.49 3.05 7.81
N HIS A 99 -4.67 4.10 7.71
CA HIS A 99 -4.49 4.82 6.46
C HIS A 99 -3.50 4.08 5.58
N THR A 100 -3.85 3.84 4.32
CA THR A 100 -3.01 3.16 3.34
C THR A 100 -3.17 3.80 1.97
N THR A 101 -2.31 3.45 1.04
CA THR A 101 -2.34 3.94 -0.35
C THR A 101 -2.49 2.82 -1.38
N GLU A 102 -2.65 1.58 -0.93
CA GLU A 102 -2.83 0.40 -1.77
C GLU A 102 -3.42 -0.79 -0.98
N LEU A 103 -3.92 -1.79 -1.72
CA LEU A 103 -4.23 -3.12 -1.19
C LEU A 103 -3.23 -4.12 -1.75
N SER A 104 -2.54 -4.85 -0.87
CA SER A 104 -1.66 -5.97 -1.22
C SER A 104 -2.43 -7.29 -1.05
N LEU A 105 -2.74 -7.93 -2.17
CA LEU A 105 -3.70 -9.03 -2.28
C LEU A 105 -3.03 -10.37 -2.58
N GLU A 106 -3.41 -11.42 -1.84
CA GLU A 106 -2.98 -12.79 -2.11
C GLU A 106 -3.76 -13.41 -3.27
N MET A 107 -3.07 -13.98 -4.26
CA MET A 107 -3.72 -14.51 -5.46
C MET A 107 -3.86 -16.02 -5.53
N ARG A 108 -3.07 -16.79 -4.76
CA ARG A 108 -2.87 -18.23 -5.01
C ARG A 108 -4.16 -19.07 -4.98
N GLN A 109 -5.23 -18.55 -4.40
CA GLN A 109 -6.47 -19.27 -4.16
C GLN A 109 -7.64 -18.83 -5.07
N PHE A 110 -7.44 -17.83 -5.95
CA PHE A 110 -8.54 -17.19 -6.68
C PHE A 110 -8.22 -16.95 -8.15
N ASP A 111 -9.24 -17.02 -9.00
CA ASP A 111 -9.15 -16.90 -10.46
C ASP A 111 -9.49 -15.50 -11.01
N SER A 112 -9.89 -14.57 -10.13
CA SER A 112 -10.33 -13.24 -10.52
C SER A 112 -10.11 -12.22 -9.41
N VAL A 113 -9.80 -10.98 -9.79
CA VAL A 113 -9.64 -9.86 -8.85
C VAL A 113 -10.89 -9.65 -7.99
N HIS A 114 -12.07 -9.87 -8.58
CA HIS A 114 -13.33 -9.78 -7.86
C HIS A 114 -13.40 -10.74 -6.66
N LYS A 115 -13.13 -12.04 -6.88
CA LYS A 115 -13.11 -13.03 -5.78
C LYS A 115 -12.03 -12.76 -4.74
N ILE A 116 -10.85 -12.28 -5.18
CA ILE A 116 -9.77 -11.88 -4.27
C ILE A 116 -10.24 -10.75 -3.36
N LEU A 117 -10.91 -9.74 -3.90
CA LEU A 117 -11.44 -8.62 -3.12
C LEU A 117 -12.59 -9.07 -2.20
N GLU A 118 -13.52 -9.88 -2.69
CA GLU A 118 -14.58 -10.46 -1.85
C GLU A 118 -14.00 -11.21 -0.64
N HIS A 119 -12.97 -12.02 -0.87
CA HIS A 119 -12.28 -12.74 0.19
C HIS A 119 -11.52 -11.78 1.12
N PHE A 120 -10.77 -10.81 0.59
CA PHE A 120 -10.02 -9.84 1.38
C PHE A 120 -10.90 -9.07 2.37
N PHE A 121 -12.12 -8.71 1.97
CA PHE A 121 -13.09 -8.01 2.83
C PHE A 121 -14.00 -8.97 3.61
N SER A 122 -13.85 -10.28 3.41
CA SER A 122 -14.63 -11.28 4.16
C SER A 122 -14.18 -11.35 5.61
N LYS A 123 -15.05 -11.94 6.44
CA LYS A 123 -14.75 -12.18 7.85
C LYS A 123 -13.99 -13.49 7.98
N GLU A 124 -12.76 -13.43 8.49
CA GLU A 124 -11.89 -14.59 8.68
C GLU A 124 -11.67 -14.87 10.16
N SER A 125 -11.71 -16.15 10.56
CA SER A 125 -11.42 -16.56 11.93
C SER A 125 -9.94 -16.90 12.09
N PHE A 126 -9.36 -16.54 13.23
CA PHE A 126 -7.98 -16.86 13.59
C PHE A 126 -7.87 -17.17 15.09
N GLN A 127 -6.83 -17.92 15.46
CA GLN A 127 -6.60 -18.37 16.84
C GLN A 127 -5.53 -17.53 17.52
N GLY A 128 -5.51 -17.57 18.86
CA GLY A 128 -4.44 -16.95 19.65
C GLY A 128 -4.62 -15.46 19.90
N TYR A 129 -5.83 -14.91 19.74
CA TYR A 129 -6.10 -13.51 20.04
C TYR A 129 -6.24 -13.29 21.54
N LYS A 130 -5.41 -12.43 22.13
CA LYS A 130 -5.56 -11.98 23.53
C LYS A 130 -6.57 -10.83 23.58
N CYS A 131 -7.77 -11.11 24.03
CA CYS A 131 -8.84 -10.12 24.11
C CYS A 131 -8.58 -9.11 25.25
N GLU A 132 -8.71 -7.82 24.96
CA GLU A 132 -8.54 -6.75 25.96
C GLU A 132 -9.69 -6.64 26.97
N ASN A 133 -10.88 -7.18 26.65
CA ASN A 133 -12.06 -7.11 27.51
C ASN A 133 -12.20 -8.29 28.48
N CYS A 134 -12.02 -9.53 28.01
CA CYS A 134 -12.07 -10.71 28.89
C CYS A 134 -10.69 -11.21 29.31
N GLU A 135 -9.60 -10.59 28.83
CA GLU A 135 -8.20 -10.92 29.14
C GLU A 135 -7.76 -12.36 28.79
N GLN A 136 -8.61 -13.11 28.08
CA GLN A 136 -8.35 -14.49 27.67
C GLN A 136 -7.75 -14.57 26.27
N THR A 137 -6.95 -15.61 26.04
CA THR A 137 -6.51 -16.00 24.70
C THR A 137 -7.59 -16.88 24.08
N VAL A 138 -8.18 -16.41 23.00
CA VAL A 138 -9.38 -17.02 22.38
C VAL A 138 -9.28 -16.98 20.87
N ASP A 139 -10.19 -17.70 20.22
CA ASP A 139 -10.46 -17.51 18.81
C ASP A 139 -11.12 -16.15 18.60
N ALA A 140 -10.77 -15.50 17.50
CA ALA A 140 -11.33 -14.22 17.10
C ALA A 140 -11.62 -14.23 15.60
N SER A 141 -12.35 -13.21 15.18
CA SER A 141 -12.62 -12.99 13.76
C SER A 141 -12.21 -11.60 13.35
N LYS A 142 -11.61 -11.49 12.17
CA LYS A 142 -11.08 -10.27 11.60
C LYS A 142 -11.82 -9.96 10.31
N ARG A 143 -12.13 -8.69 10.07
CA ARG A 143 -12.56 -8.21 8.75
C ARG A 143 -12.03 -6.81 8.47
N TYR A 144 -11.96 -6.48 7.20
CA TYR A 144 -11.64 -5.14 6.73
C TYR A 144 -12.91 -4.44 6.22
N LEU A 145 -12.98 -3.13 6.41
CA LEU A 145 -14.05 -2.28 5.89
C LEU A 145 -13.42 -1.02 5.29
N VAL A 146 -13.89 -0.60 4.12
CA VAL A 146 -13.47 0.68 3.54
C VAL A 146 -14.21 1.81 4.24
N HIS A 147 -13.49 2.65 4.98
CA HIS A 147 -14.07 3.78 5.67
C HIS A 147 -14.12 5.03 4.78
N LYS A 148 -13.01 5.33 4.11
CA LYS A 148 -12.86 6.42 3.14
C LYS A 148 -12.21 5.81 1.90
N PRO A 149 -12.83 5.83 0.72
CA PRO A 149 -12.24 5.25 -0.50
C PRO A 149 -11.21 6.20 -1.15
N PRO A 150 -10.23 5.68 -1.91
CA PRO A 150 -9.30 6.50 -2.68
C PRO A 150 -9.93 7.00 -3.99
N ASN A 151 -9.36 8.06 -4.57
CA ASN A 151 -9.71 8.49 -5.93
C ASN A 151 -9.15 7.52 -6.99
N VAL A 152 -7.98 6.93 -6.71
CA VAL A 152 -7.33 5.92 -7.55
C VAL A 152 -6.92 4.74 -6.67
N LEU A 153 -7.58 3.60 -6.85
CA LEU A 153 -7.26 2.38 -6.12
C LEU A 153 -6.04 1.68 -6.75
N ARG A 154 -5.00 1.45 -5.94
CA ARG A 154 -3.85 0.62 -6.31
C ARG A 154 -4.01 -0.78 -5.72
N LEU A 155 -3.93 -1.78 -6.60
CA LEU A 155 -3.97 -3.19 -6.23
C LEU A 155 -2.62 -3.83 -6.54
N HIS A 156 -1.88 -4.18 -5.50
CA HIS A 156 -0.70 -5.01 -5.61
C HIS A 156 -1.12 -6.48 -5.52
N LEU A 157 -0.81 -7.26 -6.56
CA LEU A 157 -1.13 -8.67 -6.64
C LEU A 157 0.11 -9.49 -6.28
N LYS A 158 0.11 -10.10 -5.10
CA LYS A 158 1.24 -10.90 -4.61
C LYS A 158 1.40 -12.18 -5.45
N ARG A 159 2.32 -12.13 -6.41
CA ARG A 159 2.67 -13.24 -7.31
C ARG A 159 3.84 -14.06 -6.81
N PHE A 160 4.74 -13.43 -6.07
CA PHE A 160 5.99 -14.03 -5.67
C PHE A 160 5.84 -14.76 -4.33
N ALA A 161 6.45 -15.94 -4.29
CA ALA A 161 6.47 -16.85 -3.18
C ALA A 161 7.91 -17.32 -3.03
N PHE A 162 8.47 -17.25 -1.82
CA PHE A 162 9.65 -18.06 -1.54
C PHE A 162 9.16 -19.46 -1.21
N ASP A 163 9.15 -20.31 -2.23
CA ASP A 163 9.00 -21.75 -2.05
C ASP A 163 10.38 -22.23 -1.57
N GLY A 164 10.50 -22.42 -0.26
CA GLY A 164 11.73 -22.92 0.38
C GLY A 164 12.05 -24.36 0.02
#